data_AF-A0A948Z5Q4-F1
#
_entry.id   AF-A0A948Z5Q4-F1
#
_cell.length_a   1.000
_cell.length_b   1.000
_cell.length_c   1.000
_cell.angle_alpha   90.00
_cell.angle_beta   90.00
_cell.angle_gamma   90.00
#
_symmetry.space_group_name_H-M   'P 1'
#
loop_
_entity.id
_entity.type
_entity.pdbx_description
1 polymer ?
#
loop_
_entity_poly.entity_id
_entity_poly.type
_entity_poly.pdbx_seq_one_letter_code
_entity_poly.pdbx_strand_id
1 'polypeptide(L)'
;MHQNIDTINNLIGIFKKRLARQFGQSLVLFDITAYQNKGEVILNGEVGTVKLKNKFMGIINRKKITVTDNIKTLSDPKDHLESGWGKSLIDQNTYRSTEEQPKLATHVLSGETFRVLKQISGWYLVQLEDLSMGWIRIPNKDCVVVFNDKIPEYREFSDRWQKVPRVNSTRLQFVFPDQETLERKLTDIFSTYMGMPYIFGGRSPKFGFDCSGLIQNIIFKLENVLLPKNSLDQIVLGKKANIKAFDKNQFKIGDIVFIRIRKKIPHSGIVTSQGILHAEGLNQKIVLIDSFEDIANPAKFAHQWQRDFGKVVRFFRFQND
;
A
#
# COMPACT_ATOMS: atom_id res chain seq x y z
N MET A 1 -27.04 -5.34 -29.61
CA MET A 1 -25.73 -4.64 -29.57
C MET A 1 -25.57 -3.70 -28.37
N HIS A 2 -26.53 -2.82 -28.04
CA HIS A 2 -26.47 -1.98 -26.82
C HIS A 2 -26.32 -2.76 -25.50
N GLN A 3 -26.89 -3.96 -25.38
CA GLN A 3 -26.69 -4.81 -24.19
C GLN A 3 -25.22 -5.15 -23.89
N ASN A 4 -24.33 -5.16 -24.90
CA ASN A 4 -22.93 -5.50 -24.70
C ASN A 4 -22.14 -4.37 -24.03
N ILE A 5 -22.39 -3.11 -24.40
CA ILE A 5 -21.69 -1.96 -23.80
C ILE A 5 -22.11 -1.73 -22.35
N ASP A 6 -23.40 -1.86 -22.03
CA ASP A 6 -23.89 -1.74 -20.65
C ASP A 6 -23.34 -2.86 -19.76
N THR A 7 -23.30 -4.09 -20.29
CA THR A 7 -22.69 -5.22 -19.60
C THR A 7 -21.20 -4.97 -19.32
N ILE A 8 -20.46 -4.45 -20.29
CA ILE A 8 -19.03 -4.11 -20.12
C ILE A 8 -18.85 -3.01 -19.08
N ASN A 9 -19.62 -1.91 -19.16
CA ASN A 9 -19.54 -0.81 -18.19
C ASN A 9 -19.84 -1.29 -16.77
N ASN A 10 -20.82 -2.19 -16.61
CA ASN A 10 -21.09 -2.83 -15.33
C ASN A 10 -19.91 -3.71 -14.86
N LEU A 11 -19.31 -4.51 -15.75
CA LEU A 11 -18.12 -5.32 -15.42
C LEU A 11 -16.92 -4.45 -15.01
N ILE A 12 -16.68 -3.33 -15.70
CA ILE A 12 -15.68 -2.33 -15.33
C ILE A 12 -15.96 -1.82 -13.91
N GLY A 13 -17.20 -1.41 -13.63
CA GLY A 13 -17.61 -0.91 -12.31
C GLY A 13 -17.44 -1.94 -11.19
N ILE A 14 -17.85 -3.19 -11.43
CA ILE A 14 -17.67 -4.31 -10.49
C ILE A 14 -16.19 -4.59 -10.24
N PHE A 15 -15.39 -4.61 -11.30
CA PHE A 15 -13.95 -4.86 -11.19
C PHE A 15 -13.24 -3.74 -10.44
N LYS A 16 -13.49 -2.47 -10.78
CA LYS A 16 -13.02 -1.27 -10.05
C LYS A 16 -13.36 -1.37 -8.55
N LYS A 17 -14.63 -1.69 -8.22
CA LYS A 17 -15.07 -1.88 -6.81
C LYS A 17 -14.33 -3.03 -6.13
N ARG A 18 -14.08 -4.15 -6.82
CA ARG A 18 -13.35 -5.29 -6.26
C ARG A 18 -11.89 -4.95 -5.98
N LEU A 19 -11.22 -4.27 -6.92
CA LEU A 19 -9.84 -3.82 -6.74
C LEU A 19 -9.72 -2.86 -5.55
N ALA A 20 -10.62 -1.87 -5.47
CA ALA A 20 -10.63 -0.93 -4.35
C ALA A 20 -10.83 -1.59 -2.98
N ARG A 21 -11.62 -2.69 -2.92
CA ARG A 21 -11.78 -3.49 -1.70
C ARG A 21 -10.55 -4.33 -1.38
N GLN A 22 -9.87 -4.84 -2.41
CA GLN A 22 -8.78 -5.79 -2.26
C GLN A 22 -7.43 -5.12 -1.96
N PHE A 23 -7.11 -4.02 -2.65
CA PHE A 23 -5.77 -3.41 -2.63
C PHE A 23 -5.76 -1.96 -2.13
N GLY A 24 -6.87 -1.52 -1.53
CA GLY A 24 -7.15 -0.09 -1.37
C GLY A 24 -7.22 0.64 -2.73
N GLN A 25 -7.46 1.94 -2.70
CA GLN A 25 -7.52 2.73 -3.94
C GLN A 25 -6.13 3.24 -4.38
N SER A 26 -5.08 3.13 -3.54
CA SER A 26 -3.78 3.78 -3.78
C SER A 26 -2.76 2.94 -4.56
N LEU A 27 -3.03 1.65 -4.81
CA LEU A 27 -2.04 0.74 -5.44
C LEU A 27 -2.42 0.25 -6.83
N VAL A 28 -3.65 0.51 -7.29
CA VAL A 28 -4.14 -0.09 -8.53
C VAL A 28 -4.70 0.96 -9.46
N LEU A 29 -3.88 1.35 -10.44
CA LEU A 29 -4.38 2.06 -11.61
C LEU A 29 -5.19 1.08 -12.44
N PHE A 30 -6.49 1.33 -12.51
CA PHE A 30 -7.40 0.64 -13.42
C PHE A 30 -8.39 1.67 -13.91
N ASP A 31 -8.02 2.40 -14.95
CA ASP A 31 -8.89 3.39 -15.57
C ASP A 31 -9.22 2.99 -16.99
N ILE A 32 -10.25 2.15 -17.11
CA ILE A 32 -10.78 1.69 -18.38
C ILE A 32 -12.19 2.26 -18.54
N THR A 33 -12.47 2.71 -19.74
CA THR A 33 -13.80 3.05 -20.24
C THR A 33 -14.12 2.20 -21.46
N ALA A 34 -15.40 2.02 -21.73
CA ALA A 34 -15.87 1.34 -22.93
C ALA A 34 -16.76 2.30 -23.71
N TYR A 35 -16.57 2.36 -25.03
CA TYR A 35 -17.44 3.10 -25.93
C TYR A 35 -17.69 2.30 -27.20
N GLN A 36 -18.76 2.65 -27.92
CA GLN A 36 -19.13 1.99 -29.16
C GLN A 36 -18.70 2.85 -30.35
N ASN A 37 -18.06 2.25 -31.35
CA ASN A 37 -17.67 2.91 -32.59
C ASN A 37 -17.91 1.96 -33.76
N LYS A 38 -18.70 2.38 -34.77
CA LYS A 38 -19.01 1.59 -35.97
C LYS A 38 -19.45 0.13 -35.68
N GLY A 39 -20.21 -0.09 -34.60
CA GLY A 39 -20.71 -1.42 -34.22
C GLY A 39 -19.76 -2.23 -33.33
N GLU A 40 -18.48 -1.86 -33.23
CA GLU A 40 -17.53 -2.47 -32.29
C GLU A 40 -17.58 -1.80 -30.91
N VAL A 41 -17.36 -2.59 -29.87
CA VAL A 41 -17.10 -2.07 -28.53
C VAL A 41 -15.60 -1.96 -28.31
N ILE A 42 -15.13 -0.75 -28.07
CA ILE A 42 -13.71 -0.44 -27.85
C ILE A 42 -13.50 -0.24 -26.35
N LEU A 43 -12.56 -1.00 -25.79
CA LEU A 43 -12.03 -0.76 -24.44
C LEU A 43 -10.84 0.19 -24.56
N ASN A 44 -10.89 1.31 -23.86
CA ASN A 44 -9.85 2.32 -23.89
C ASN A 44 -9.45 2.74 -22.48
N GLY A 45 -8.19 3.11 -22.30
CA GLY A 45 -7.70 3.67 -21.05
C GLY A 45 -6.38 3.03 -20.61
N GLU A 46 -6.11 3.06 -19.31
CA GLU A 46 -4.82 2.72 -18.73
C GLU A 46 -4.96 1.78 -17.54
N VAL A 47 -4.04 0.82 -17.44
CA VAL A 47 -3.93 -0.08 -16.29
C VAL A 47 -2.50 -0.14 -15.79
N GLY A 48 -2.38 -0.34 -14.47
CA GLY A 48 -1.09 -0.34 -13.80
C GLY A 48 -0.19 -1.49 -14.22
N THR A 49 -0.71 -2.69 -14.54
CA THR A 49 0.14 -3.85 -14.92
C THR A 49 -0.49 -4.72 -15.99
N VAL A 50 0.35 -5.43 -16.77
CA VAL A 50 -0.09 -6.45 -17.75
C VAL A 50 -0.90 -7.56 -17.07
N LYS A 51 -0.48 -8.01 -15.88
CA LYS A 51 -1.23 -9.02 -15.09
C LYS A 51 -2.66 -8.56 -14.78
N LEU A 52 -2.84 -7.28 -14.45
CA LEU A 52 -4.15 -6.72 -14.18
C LEU A 52 -4.99 -6.63 -15.46
N LYS A 53 -4.39 -6.19 -16.57
CA LYS A 53 -5.03 -6.19 -17.90
C LYS A 53 -5.56 -7.58 -18.24
N ASN A 54 -4.69 -8.60 -18.19
CA ASN A 54 -5.03 -9.98 -18.52
C ASN A 54 -6.13 -10.54 -17.61
N LYS A 55 -6.12 -10.19 -16.32
CA LYS A 55 -7.16 -10.58 -15.37
C LYS A 55 -8.53 -10.02 -15.74
N PHE A 56 -8.58 -8.78 -16.22
CA PHE A 56 -9.82 -8.16 -16.68
C PHE A 56 -10.27 -8.71 -18.05
N MET A 57 -9.35 -8.80 -19.02
CA MET A 57 -9.65 -9.38 -20.34
C MET A 57 -10.14 -10.83 -20.24
N GLY A 58 -9.60 -11.62 -19.31
CA GLY A 58 -10.11 -12.97 -19.02
C GLY A 58 -11.57 -13.00 -18.55
N ILE A 59 -12.07 -11.95 -17.89
CA ILE A 59 -13.49 -11.83 -17.50
C ILE A 59 -14.35 -11.53 -18.74
N ILE A 60 -13.89 -10.62 -19.61
CA ILE A 60 -14.56 -10.27 -20.87
C ILE A 60 -14.66 -11.51 -21.78
N ASN A 61 -13.55 -12.23 -21.96
CA ASN A 61 -13.49 -13.42 -22.79
C ASN A 61 -14.43 -14.54 -22.29
N ARG A 62 -14.53 -14.75 -20.97
CA ARG A 62 -15.47 -15.72 -20.39
C ARG A 62 -16.94 -15.36 -20.61
N LYS A 63 -17.24 -14.07 -20.78
CA LYS A 63 -18.57 -13.58 -21.14
C LYS A 63 -18.84 -13.65 -22.64
N LYS A 64 -17.87 -14.10 -23.45
CA LYS A 64 -17.94 -14.21 -24.92
C LYS A 64 -18.30 -12.88 -25.59
N ILE A 65 -17.87 -11.76 -25.00
CA ILE A 65 -18.09 -10.42 -25.56
C ILE A 65 -16.87 -10.06 -26.38
N THR A 66 -17.06 -9.75 -27.66
CA THR A 66 -15.97 -9.29 -28.54
C THR A 66 -15.73 -7.81 -28.31
N VAL A 67 -14.46 -7.44 -28.13
CA VAL A 67 -14.03 -6.06 -27.87
C VAL A 67 -12.72 -5.77 -28.59
N THR A 68 -12.55 -4.53 -29.00
CA THR A 68 -11.26 -4.01 -29.48
C THR A 68 -10.48 -3.48 -28.28
N ASP A 69 -9.29 -4.03 -28.05
CA ASP A 69 -8.43 -3.70 -26.92
C ASP A 69 -7.49 -2.53 -27.25
N ASN A 70 -7.83 -1.35 -26.75
CA ASN A 70 -6.98 -0.15 -26.79
C ASN A 70 -6.51 0.24 -25.37
N ILE A 71 -6.37 -0.74 -24.47
CA ILE A 71 -5.92 -0.51 -23.09
C ILE A 71 -4.39 -0.46 -23.06
N LYS A 72 -3.84 0.64 -22.55
CA LYS A 72 -2.41 0.83 -22.32
C LYS A 72 -1.98 0.31 -20.94
N THR A 73 -0.79 -0.26 -20.83
CA THR A 73 -0.19 -0.73 -19.57
C THR A 73 0.96 0.17 -19.16
N LEU A 74 0.90 0.79 -17.98
CA LEU A 74 1.94 1.73 -17.52
C LEU A 74 3.19 1.06 -16.89
N SER A 75 3.15 -0.26 -16.63
CA SER A 75 4.27 -0.99 -16.01
C SER A 75 4.89 -2.06 -16.90
N ASP A 76 4.94 -1.86 -18.22
CA ASP A 76 5.84 -2.67 -19.06
C ASP A 76 7.10 -1.85 -19.40
N PRO A 77 8.25 -2.10 -18.74
CA PRO A 77 9.52 -1.48 -19.08
C PRO A 77 9.99 -1.76 -20.52
N LYS A 78 9.41 -2.77 -21.19
CA LYS A 78 9.79 -3.17 -22.56
C LYS A 78 9.18 -2.28 -23.65
N ASP A 79 8.19 -1.45 -23.32
CA ASP A 79 7.53 -0.60 -24.32
C ASP A 79 8.21 0.77 -24.49
N HIS A 80 9.26 1.08 -23.70
CA HIS A 80 9.94 2.40 -23.69
C HIS A 80 9.00 3.61 -23.45
N LEU A 81 7.80 3.36 -22.90
CA LEU A 81 6.79 4.39 -22.60
C LEU A 81 6.94 5.03 -21.22
N GLU A 82 7.95 4.64 -20.43
CA GLU A 82 8.29 5.35 -19.20
C GLU A 82 8.72 6.78 -19.54
N SER A 83 8.07 7.78 -18.92
CA SER A 83 8.44 9.18 -19.14
C SER A 83 9.79 9.53 -18.49
N GLY A 84 10.32 8.66 -17.62
CA GLY A 84 11.62 8.79 -17.00
C GLY A 84 11.63 8.35 -15.54
N TRP A 85 12.68 8.74 -14.82
CA TRP A 85 12.82 8.53 -13.38
C TRP A 85 12.93 9.87 -12.68
N GLY A 86 12.65 9.91 -11.38
CA GLY A 86 12.76 11.13 -10.59
C GLY A 86 13.46 10.88 -9.26
N LYS A 87 14.13 11.89 -8.73
CA LYS A 87 14.54 11.96 -7.32
C LYS A 87 13.92 13.19 -6.69
N SER A 88 13.22 13.01 -5.57
CA SER A 88 12.66 14.13 -4.80
C SER A 88 13.80 14.85 -4.09
N LEU A 89 13.85 16.18 -4.18
CA LEU A 89 14.78 17.00 -3.39
C LEU A 89 14.13 17.52 -2.11
N ILE A 90 12.81 17.50 -2.05
CA ILE A 90 12.00 17.91 -0.90
C ILE A 90 11.05 16.78 -0.48
N ASP A 91 10.52 16.88 0.74
CA ASP A 91 9.38 16.07 1.16
C ASP A 91 8.12 16.66 0.50
N GLN A 92 7.31 15.83 -0.16
CA GLN A 92 6.10 16.29 -0.85
C GLN A 92 4.99 15.23 -0.85
N ASN A 93 3.76 15.72 -0.81
CA ASN A 93 2.56 14.91 -0.89
C ASN A 93 2.41 14.27 -2.28
N THR A 94 1.92 13.05 -2.32
CA THR A 94 1.41 12.40 -3.54
C THR A 94 -0.11 12.30 -3.45
N TYR A 95 -0.80 12.47 -4.57
CA TYR A 95 -2.25 12.57 -4.62
C TYR A 95 -2.90 11.49 -5.50
N ARG A 96 -4.17 11.19 -5.26
CA ARG A 96 -4.89 10.13 -5.99
C ARG A 96 -5.42 10.56 -7.34
N SER A 97 -5.59 11.85 -7.55
CA SER A 97 -6.08 12.46 -8.79
C SER A 97 -5.40 13.81 -9.02
N THR A 98 -5.64 14.39 -10.19
CA THR A 98 -5.22 15.75 -10.57
C THR A 98 -6.39 16.75 -10.49
N GLU A 99 -7.48 16.38 -9.80
CA GLU A 99 -8.65 17.24 -9.59
C GLU A 99 -8.31 18.42 -8.66
N GLU A 100 -9.18 19.43 -8.57
CA GLU A 100 -8.92 20.64 -7.77
C GLU A 100 -8.69 20.38 -6.27
N GLN A 101 -9.35 19.35 -5.71
CA GLN A 101 -9.18 18.93 -4.31
C GLN A 101 -8.81 17.45 -4.22
N PRO A 102 -7.57 17.09 -4.59
CA PRO A 102 -7.22 15.71 -4.77
C PRO A 102 -6.95 15.07 -3.40
N LYS A 103 -7.39 13.83 -3.23
CA LYS A 103 -7.16 13.09 -1.97
C LYS A 103 -5.71 12.67 -1.86
N LEU A 104 -5.13 12.80 -0.67
CA LEU A 104 -3.78 12.32 -0.36
C LEU A 104 -3.67 10.80 -0.59
N ALA A 105 -2.59 10.37 -1.22
CA ALA A 105 -2.25 8.96 -1.43
C ALA A 105 -1.20 8.51 -0.40
N THR A 106 -0.01 9.11 -0.47
CA THR A 106 1.12 8.93 0.46
C THR A 106 2.08 10.13 0.32
N HIS A 107 3.33 10.00 0.74
CA HIS A 107 4.38 11.01 0.65
C HIS A 107 5.58 10.43 -0.07
N VAL A 108 6.24 11.27 -0.87
CA VAL A 108 7.60 11.03 -1.33
C VAL A 108 8.52 11.93 -0.52
N LEU A 109 9.59 11.34 0.01
CA LEU A 109 10.53 12.00 0.90
C LEU A 109 11.72 12.52 0.10
N SER A 110 12.35 13.57 0.60
CA SER A 110 13.61 14.09 0.07
C SER A 110 14.66 12.97 0.04
N GLY A 111 15.30 12.83 -1.12
CA GLY A 111 16.28 11.79 -1.40
C GLY A 111 15.70 10.54 -2.08
N GLU A 112 14.39 10.31 -2.00
CA GLU A 112 13.78 9.14 -2.60
C GLU A 112 13.68 9.24 -4.11
N THR A 113 13.82 8.08 -4.75
CA THR A 113 13.69 7.92 -6.19
C THR A 113 12.37 7.26 -6.54
N PHE A 114 11.84 7.60 -7.70
CA PHE A 114 10.56 7.09 -8.18
C PHE A 114 10.56 6.98 -9.70
N ARG A 115 9.72 6.10 -10.23
CA ARG A 115 9.43 6.03 -11.66
C ARG A 115 8.43 7.12 -12.03
N VAL A 116 8.62 7.79 -13.16
CA VAL A 116 7.65 8.71 -13.75
C VAL A 116 6.89 7.95 -14.84
N LEU A 117 5.63 7.64 -14.55
CA LEU A 117 4.79 6.82 -15.43
C LEU A 117 4.08 7.67 -16.48
N LYS A 118 3.69 8.90 -16.13
CA LYS A 118 2.91 9.79 -17.01
C LYS A 118 3.03 11.24 -16.55
N GLN A 119 2.88 12.17 -17.49
CA GLN A 119 2.77 13.60 -17.21
C GLN A 119 1.47 14.17 -17.83
N ILE A 120 0.74 15.00 -17.08
CA ILE A 120 -0.45 15.72 -17.56
C ILE A 120 -0.46 17.12 -16.93
N SER A 121 -0.46 18.19 -17.73
CA SER A 121 -0.71 19.57 -17.26
C SER A 121 0.09 19.97 -16.00
N GLY A 122 1.38 19.65 -15.95
CA GLY A 122 2.27 19.95 -14.82
C GLY A 122 2.21 18.95 -13.64
N TRP A 123 1.37 17.93 -13.74
CA TRP A 123 1.31 16.80 -12.81
C TRP A 123 2.07 15.60 -13.35
N TYR A 124 2.68 14.84 -12.45
CA TYR A 124 3.44 13.64 -12.76
C TYR A 124 2.88 12.47 -11.96
N LEU A 125 2.40 11.45 -12.66
CA LEU A 125 2.04 10.18 -12.03
C LEU A 125 3.34 9.43 -11.76
N VAL A 126 3.65 9.26 -10.49
CA VAL A 126 4.86 8.59 -10.04
C VAL A 126 4.54 7.27 -9.38
N GLN A 127 5.51 6.36 -9.42
CA GLN A 127 5.48 5.12 -8.65
C GLN A 127 6.67 5.09 -7.69
N LEU A 128 6.40 4.79 -6.42
CA LEU A 128 7.40 4.69 -5.34
C LEU A 128 7.88 3.25 -5.15
N GLU A 129 8.96 3.07 -4.41
CA GLU A 129 9.64 1.76 -4.28
C GLU A 129 8.73 0.66 -3.72
N ASP A 130 7.71 1.00 -2.93
CA ASP A 130 6.70 0.04 -2.44
C ASP A 130 5.56 -0.24 -3.44
N LEU A 131 5.74 0.18 -4.69
CA LEU A 131 4.80 0.12 -5.81
C LEU A 131 3.57 1.02 -5.66
N SER A 132 3.50 1.85 -4.62
CA SER A 132 2.45 2.85 -4.52
C SER A 132 2.54 3.87 -5.65
N MET A 133 1.38 4.29 -6.14
CA MET A 133 1.28 5.28 -7.20
C MET A 133 0.55 6.51 -6.69
N GLY A 134 0.98 7.67 -7.14
CA GLY A 134 0.34 8.94 -6.85
C GLY A 134 0.83 10.05 -7.75
N TRP A 135 0.03 11.10 -7.84
CA TRP A 135 0.34 12.30 -8.58
C TRP A 135 1.14 13.25 -7.71
N ILE A 136 2.28 13.72 -8.20
CA ILE A 136 3.00 14.85 -7.62
C ILE A 136 2.89 16.05 -8.55
N ARG A 137 2.87 17.24 -7.96
CA ARG A 137 3.03 18.49 -8.70
C ARG A 137 4.48 18.91 -8.55
N ILE A 138 5.15 19.17 -9.68
CA ILE A 138 6.53 19.66 -9.67
C ILE A 138 6.45 21.15 -10.00
N PRO A 139 6.36 22.04 -8.98
CA PRO A 139 6.16 23.47 -9.22
C PRO A 139 7.39 24.13 -9.86
N ASN A 140 8.59 23.61 -9.60
CA ASN A 140 9.84 24.03 -10.25
C ASN A 140 10.81 22.83 -10.35
N LYS A 141 11.76 22.88 -11.30
CA LYS A 141 12.80 21.86 -11.53
C LYS A 141 13.67 21.61 -10.29
N ASP A 142 13.72 22.55 -9.35
CA ASP A 142 14.47 22.43 -8.10
C ASP A 142 13.83 21.47 -7.08
N CYS A 143 12.61 20.98 -7.32
CA CYS A 143 11.94 20.04 -6.42
C CYS A 143 12.20 18.58 -6.79
N VAL A 144 12.52 18.30 -8.05
CA VAL A 144 12.68 16.94 -8.58
C VAL A 144 13.74 16.93 -9.67
N VAL A 145 14.70 16.02 -9.55
CA VAL A 145 15.63 15.70 -10.64
C VAL A 145 14.98 14.63 -11.51
N VAL A 146 14.61 14.96 -12.75
CA VAL A 146 14.09 13.97 -13.71
C VAL A 146 15.24 13.39 -14.53
N PHE A 147 15.41 12.07 -14.51
CA PHE A 147 16.46 11.36 -15.21
C PHE A 147 15.97 10.86 -16.58
N ASN A 148 16.80 11.01 -17.59
CA ASN A 148 16.70 10.31 -18.88
C ASN A 148 17.86 9.31 -19.04
N ASP A 149 17.77 8.49 -20.07
CA ASP A 149 18.72 7.43 -20.44
C ASP A 149 20.18 7.90 -20.66
N LYS A 150 20.40 9.21 -20.77
CA LYS A 150 21.72 9.83 -20.94
C LYS A 150 22.42 10.18 -19.62
N ILE A 151 21.73 10.09 -18.48
CA ILE A 151 22.29 10.40 -17.17
C ILE A 151 22.82 9.10 -16.54
N PRO A 152 24.12 8.96 -16.23
CA PRO A 152 24.71 7.72 -15.69
C PRO A 152 23.97 7.14 -14.48
N GLU A 153 23.51 8.01 -13.59
CA GLU A 153 22.76 7.69 -12.38
C GLU A 153 21.42 7.00 -12.68
N TYR A 154 20.86 7.18 -13.90
CA TYR A 154 19.66 6.47 -14.36
C TYR A 154 19.82 4.95 -14.23
N ARG A 155 20.97 4.41 -14.67
CA ARG A 155 21.20 2.96 -14.67
C ARG A 155 21.28 2.43 -13.24
N GLU A 156 21.98 3.17 -12.37
CA GLU A 156 22.07 2.83 -10.95
C GLU A 156 20.69 2.79 -10.29
N PHE A 157 19.84 3.79 -10.55
CA PHE A 157 18.49 3.83 -9.98
C PHE A 157 17.58 2.73 -10.52
N SER A 158 17.62 2.49 -11.83
CA SER A 158 16.86 1.41 -12.44
C SER A 158 17.26 0.04 -11.87
N ASP A 159 18.57 -0.21 -11.76
CA ASP A 159 19.10 -1.44 -11.18
C ASP A 159 18.73 -1.58 -9.70
N ARG A 160 18.87 -0.50 -8.92
CA ARG A 160 18.48 -0.47 -7.50
C ARG A 160 17.00 -0.77 -7.34
N TRP A 161 16.16 -0.13 -8.15
CA TRP A 161 14.72 -0.31 -8.12
C TRP A 161 14.31 -1.76 -8.36
N GLN A 162 14.93 -2.43 -9.33
CA GLN A 162 14.67 -3.84 -9.62
C GLN A 162 15.06 -4.75 -8.45
N LYS A 163 16.09 -4.36 -7.68
CA LYS A 163 16.62 -5.11 -6.53
C LYS A 163 15.95 -4.77 -5.19
N VAL A 164 15.06 -3.78 -5.12
CA VAL A 164 14.31 -3.48 -3.89
C VAL A 164 13.60 -4.77 -3.42
N PRO A 165 13.85 -5.22 -2.18
CA PRO A 165 13.35 -6.49 -1.65
C PRO A 165 11.85 -6.39 -1.29
N ARG A 166 11.00 -6.30 -2.30
CA ARG A 166 9.55 -6.24 -2.13
C ARG A 166 8.98 -7.60 -1.78
N VAL A 167 7.90 -7.61 -1.00
CA VAL A 167 7.09 -8.82 -0.84
C VAL A 167 6.65 -9.36 -2.20
N ASN A 168 6.99 -10.63 -2.46
CA ASN A 168 6.63 -11.35 -3.68
C ASN A 168 5.62 -12.49 -3.44
N SER A 169 5.25 -12.76 -2.19
CA SER A 169 4.37 -13.86 -1.79
C SER A 169 3.35 -13.41 -0.75
N THR A 170 2.12 -13.89 -0.89
CA THR A 170 1.08 -13.69 0.14
C THR A 170 1.29 -14.58 1.37
N ARG A 171 2.16 -15.61 1.28
CA ARG A 171 2.48 -16.52 2.40
C ARG A 171 3.78 -16.11 3.10
N LEU A 172 3.88 -14.84 3.47
CA LEU A 172 5.06 -14.27 4.13
C LEU A 172 5.31 -14.94 5.50
N GLN A 173 6.50 -15.50 5.71
CA GLN A 173 6.93 -16.02 7.01
C GLN A 173 8.43 -15.79 7.22
N PHE A 174 8.75 -14.86 8.11
CA PHE A 174 10.10 -14.59 8.61
C PHE A 174 10.44 -15.54 9.74
N VAL A 175 11.68 -16.02 9.78
CA VAL A 175 12.14 -16.96 10.81
C VAL A 175 13.00 -16.23 11.81
N PHE A 176 12.57 -16.22 13.07
CA PHE A 176 13.35 -15.70 14.19
C PHE A 176 13.83 -16.83 15.10
N PRO A 177 14.93 -16.65 15.84
CA PRO A 177 15.38 -17.65 16.83
C PRO A 177 14.28 -17.96 17.85
N ASP A 178 13.74 -16.91 18.48
CA ASP A 178 12.74 -16.99 19.56
C ASP A 178 11.95 -15.66 19.68
N GLN A 179 10.91 -15.66 20.53
CA GLN A 179 10.06 -14.49 20.76
C GLN A 179 10.81 -13.36 21.48
N GLU A 180 11.73 -13.69 22.38
CA GLU A 180 12.50 -12.72 23.17
C GLU A 180 13.41 -11.87 22.28
N THR A 181 14.06 -12.50 21.30
CA THR A 181 14.90 -11.84 20.31
C THR A 181 14.10 -10.90 19.43
N LEU A 182 12.91 -11.32 19.00
CA LEU A 182 12.01 -10.44 18.24
C LEU A 182 11.54 -9.26 19.10
N GLU A 183 11.14 -9.52 20.35
CA GLU A 183 10.69 -8.48 21.28
C GLU A 183 11.77 -7.44 21.57
N ARG A 184 13.02 -7.88 21.78
CA ARG A 184 14.16 -6.97 21.97
C ARG A 184 14.35 -6.06 20.75
N LYS A 185 14.36 -6.63 19.54
CA LYS A 185 14.47 -5.82 18.31
C LYS A 185 13.28 -4.88 18.13
N LEU A 186 12.05 -5.31 18.46
CA LEU A 186 10.88 -4.44 18.42
C LEU A 186 11.02 -3.28 19.40
N THR A 187 11.51 -3.55 20.62
CA THR A 187 11.77 -2.54 21.67
C THR A 187 12.80 -1.52 21.23
N ASP A 188 13.90 -1.96 20.63
CA ASP A 188 14.91 -1.05 20.07
C ASP A 188 14.30 -0.15 18.99
N ILE A 189 13.43 -0.69 18.14
CA ILE A 189 12.75 0.10 17.10
C ILE A 189 11.75 1.08 17.74
N PHE A 190 10.85 0.60 18.59
CA PHE A 190 9.76 1.45 19.08
C PHE A 190 10.21 2.46 20.12
N SER A 191 11.28 2.22 20.87
CA SER A 191 11.87 3.22 21.76
C SER A 191 12.24 4.51 21.02
N THR A 192 12.61 4.40 19.74
CA THR A 192 12.87 5.56 18.87
C THR A 192 11.61 6.16 18.25
N TYR A 193 10.49 5.42 18.24
CA TYR A 193 9.25 5.82 17.57
C TYR A 193 8.15 6.29 18.52
N MET A 194 8.24 5.99 19.81
CA MET A 194 7.26 6.41 20.80
C MET A 194 7.08 7.93 20.79
N GLY A 195 5.83 8.39 20.75
CA GLY A 195 5.47 9.81 20.72
C GLY A 195 5.60 10.49 19.35
N MET A 196 6.12 9.81 18.32
CA MET A 196 6.20 10.38 16.97
C MET A 196 4.82 10.67 16.41
N PRO A 197 4.63 11.73 15.61
CA PRO A 197 3.32 12.13 15.13
C PRO A 197 2.70 11.09 14.19
N TYR A 198 1.38 10.91 14.33
CA TYR A 198 0.57 10.24 13.33
C TYR A 198 0.34 11.20 12.16
N ILE A 199 0.78 10.80 10.97
CA ILE A 199 0.48 11.52 9.75
C ILE A 199 -0.10 10.56 8.72
N PHE A 200 -1.29 10.87 8.20
CA PHE A 200 -1.91 10.06 7.15
C PHE A 200 -0.99 9.95 5.92
N GLY A 201 -0.74 8.73 5.45
CA GLY A 201 0.20 8.45 4.38
C GLY A 201 1.66 8.35 4.82
N GLY A 202 1.97 8.72 6.07
CA GLY A 202 3.32 8.76 6.65
C GLY A 202 3.95 7.37 6.78
N ARG A 203 5.27 7.29 6.59
CA ARG A 203 6.03 6.03 6.55
C ARG A 203 7.48 6.14 7.02
N SER A 204 7.86 7.24 7.66
CA SER A 204 9.24 7.44 8.12
C SER A 204 9.30 8.21 9.43
N PRO A 205 10.38 8.01 10.21
CA PRO A 205 10.61 8.79 11.42
C PRO A 205 10.72 10.30 11.13
N LYS A 206 11.28 10.69 9.98
CA LYS A 206 11.46 12.11 9.64
C LYS A 206 10.13 12.89 9.61
N PHE A 207 9.05 12.23 9.16
CA PHE A 207 7.77 12.90 8.91
C PHE A 207 6.67 12.43 9.87
N GLY A 208 6.78 11.22 10.42
CA GLY A 208 5.73 10.54 11.15
C GLY A 208 5.13 9.37 10.37
N PHE A 209 4.22 8.66 11.02
CA PHE A 209 3.70 7.38 10.54
C PHE A 209 2.17 7.40 10.45
N ASP A 210 1.60 6.71 9.46
CA ASP A 210 0.26 6.15 9.62
C ASP A 210 0.34 4.69 10.11
N CYS A 211 -0.81 4.09 10.41
CA CYS A 211 -0.87 2.73 10.93
C CYS A 211 -0.12 1.70 10.07
N SER A 212 -0.29 1.75 8.75
CA SER A 212 0.33 0.83 7.80
C SER A 212 1.79 1.17 7.49
N GLY A 213 2.15 2.46 7.51
CA GLY A 213 3.51 2.93 7.30
C GLY A 213 4.42 2.61 8.48
N LEU A 214 3.88 2.60 9.71
CA LEU A 214 4.60 2.11 10.88
C LEU A 214 4.95 0.61 10.71
N ILE A 215 3.98 -0.22 10.37
CA ILE A 215 4.21 -1.67 10.14
C ILE A 215 5.19 -1.89 8.99
N GLN A 216 5.02 -1.19 7.86
CA GLN A 216 5.94 -1.26 6.72
C GLN A 216 7.38 -0.94 7.15
N ASN A 217 7.56 0.11 7.94
CA ASN A 217 8.87 0.54 8.39
C ASN A 217 9.52 -0.43 9.40
N ILE A 218 8.74 -0.94 10.37
CA ILE A 218 9.20 -1.95 11.33
C ILE A 218 9.68 -3.20 10.59
N ILE A 219 8.87 -3.73 9.67
CA ILE A 219 9.23 -4.94 8.92
C ILE A 219 10.44 -4.71 8.02
N PHE A 220 10.54 -3.53 7.40
CA PHE A 220 11.73 -3.17 6.62
C PHE A 220 12.99 -3.13 7.49
N LYS A 221 12.94 -2.56 8.70
CA LYS A 221 14.07 -2.56 9.63
C LYS A 221 14.47 -3.94 10.14
N LEU A 222 13.48 -4.81 10.38
CA LEU A 222 13.75 -6.15 10.91
C LEU A 222 14.33 -7.09 9.86
N GLU A 223 13.73 -7.09 8.66
CA GLU A 223 13.92 -8.17 7.68
C GLU A 223 14.41 -7.67 6.32
N ASN A 224 14.62 -6.36 6.16
CA ASN A 224 14.95 -5.74 4.88
C ASN A 224 13.94 -6.16 3.78
N VAL A 225 12.65 -6.17 4.12
CA VAL A 225 11.56 -6.48 3.18
C VAL A 225 10.55 -5.34 3.18
N LEU A 226 10.29 -4.79 1.98
CA LEU A 226 9.36 -3.69 1.81
C LEU A 226 7.94 -4.22 1.61
N LEU A 227 7.08 -3.95 2.59
CA LEU A 227 5.65 -4.26 2.52
C LEU A 227 4.91 -3.26 1.62
N PRO A 228 3.73 -3.62 1.09
CA PRO A 228 2.83 -2.66 0.46
C PRO A 228 2.42 -1.53 1.41
N LYS A 229 2.16 -0.33 0.89
CA LYS A 229 1.85 0.87 1.70
C LYS A 229 0.57 0.76 2.53
N ASN A 230 -0.47 0.10 2.01
CA ASN A 230 -1.81 0.14 2.61
C ASN A 230 -2.07 -1.09 3.50
N SER A 231 -2.80 -0.88 4.59
CA SER A 231 -3.21 -1.96 5.50
C SER A 231 -4.09 -3.03 4.85
N LEU A 232 -4.89 -2.68 3.83
CA LEU A 232 -5.70 -3.65 3.06
C LEU A 232 -4.87 -4.63 2.23
N ASP A 233 -3.65 -4.24 1.87
CA ASP A 233 -2.71 -5.12 1.18
C ASP A 233 -1.91 -5.94 2.17
N GLN A 234 -1.51 -5.33 3.28
CA GLN A 234 -0.78 -6.01 4.34
C GLN A 234 -1.62 -7.11 5.02
N ILE A 235 -2.94 -6.91 5.19
CA ILE A 235 -3.83 -7.86 5.87
C ILE A 235 -3.99 -9.19 5.12
N VAL A 236 -3.68 -9.24 3.82
CA VAL A 236 -3.73 -10.47 3.01
C VAL A 236 -2.39 -11.18 2.91
N LEU A 237 -1.33 -10.60 3.48
CA LEU A 237 -0.02 -11.23 3.62
C LEU A 237 -0.01 -12.15 4.84
N GLY A 238 1.04 -12.95 4.98
CA GLY A 238 1.30 -13.78 6.14
C GLY A 238 0.36 -14.96 6.37
N LYS A 239 0.60 -15.67 7.48
CA LYS A 239 -0.31 -16.71 7.96
C LYS A 239 -1.46 -16.06 8.72
N LYS A 240 -2.70 -16.32 8.33
CA LYS A 240 -3.88 -15.91 9.11
C LYS A 240 -3.90 -16.69 10.43
N ALA A 241 -3.92 -16.00 11.57
CA ALA A 241 -4.22 -16.62 12.85
C ALA A 241 -5.74 -16.78 13.01
N ASN A 242 -6.20 -17.93 13.51
CA ASN A 242 -7.63 -18.22 13.68
C ASN A 242 -8.18 -17.66 15.00
N ILE A 243 -7.99 -16.35 15.21
CA ILE A 243 -8.40 -15.65 16.42
C ILE A 243 -9.66 -14.86 16.11
N LYS A 244 -10.73 -15.09 16.88
CA LYS A 244 -12.08 -14.57 16.59
C LYS A 244 -12.43 -13.29 17.38
N ALA A 245 -11.76 -13.06 18.50
CA ALA A 245 -11.93 -11.90 19.37
C ALA A 245 -10.58 -11.52 19.95
N PHE A 246 -10.48 -10.32 20.52
CA PHE A 246 -9.28 -9.90 21.21
C PHE A 246 -9.00 -10.82 22.41
N ASP A 247 -7.89 -11.56 22.36
CA ASP A 247 -7.43 -12.43 23.43
C ASP A 247 -5.89 -12.41 23.43
N LYS A 248 -5.31 -11.72 24.43
CA LYS A 248 -3.86 -11.56 24.55
C LYS A 248 -3.12 -12.89 24.63
N ASN A 249 -3.75 -13.94 25.16
CA ASN A 249 -3.13 -15.25 25.34
C ASN A 249 -3.00 -16.03 24.02
N GLN A 250 -3.71 -15.61 22.96
CA GLN A 250 -3.62 -16.22 21.63
C GLN A 250 -2.66 -15.48 20.69
N PHE A 251 -2.25 -14.27 21.05
CA PHE A 251 -1.30 -13.50 20.27
C PHE A 251 0.12 -14.01 20.49
N LYS A 252 0.93 -13.96 19.43
CA LYS A 252 2.39 -14.09 19.53
C LYS A 252 3.02 -12.71 19.31
N ILE A 253 4.19 -12.49 19.91
CA ILE A 253 5.00 -11.30 19.62
C ILE A 253 5.22 -11.15 18.11
N GLY A 254 5.02 -9.94 17.62
CA GLY A 254 5.11 -9.61 16.19
C GLY A 254 3.86 -9.93 15.36
N ASP A 255 2.80 -10.51 15.95
CA ASP A 255 1.52 -10.63 15.27
C ASP A 255 0.99 -9.23 14.92
N ILE A 256 0.46 -9.06 13.70
CA ILE A 256 -0.17 -7.83 13.26
C ILE A 256 -1.67 -7.94 13.47
N VAL A 257 -2.21 -7.10 14.34
CA VAL A 257 -3.64 -7.02 14.66
C VAL A 257 -4.27 -5.92 13.80
N PHE A 258 -5.32 -6.28 13.06
CA PHE A 258 -6.09 -5.37 12.24
C PHE A 258 -7.50 -5.19 12.81
N ILE A 259 -7.96 -3.95 12.95
CA ILE A 259 -9.31 -3.60 13.44
C ILE A 259 -10.08 -2.76 12.42
N ARG A 260 -11.41 -2.84 12.45
CA ARG A 260 -12.29 -2.17 11.49
C ARG A 260 -12.82 -0.86 12.05
N ILE A 261 -12.10 0.23 11.86
CA ILE A 261 -12.59 1.55 12.28
C ILE A 261 -13.71 2.00 11.34
N ARG A 262 -14.88 2.36 11.90
CA ARG A 262 -16.03 2.95 11.16
C ARG A 262 -16.38 2.23 9.84
N LYS A 263 -16.31 0.90 9.83
CA LYS A 263 -16.61 0.00 8.69
C LYS A 263 -15.71 0.17 7.45
N LYS A 264 -14.65 1.00 7.47
CA LYS A 264 -13.77 1.22 6.31
C LYS A 264 -12.31 1.45 6.73
N ILE A 265 -11.42 0.74 6.03
CA ILE A 265 -9.96 0.69 6.18
C ILE A 265 -9.54 0.05 7.51
N PRO A 266 -8.80 -1.07 7.49
CA PRO A 266 -8.33 -1.67 8.72
C PRO A 266 -7.23 -0.78 9.31
N HIS A 267 -7.40 -0.37 10.55
CA HIS A 267 -6.30 0.14 11.37
C HIS A 267 -5.45 -1.04 11.81
N SER A 268 -4.16 -0.85 12.02
CA SER A 268 -3.21 -1.93 12.32
C SER A 268 -2.24 -1.56 13.43
N GLY A 269 -1.85 -2.57 14.19
CA GLY A 269 -0.80 -2.50 15.21
C GLY A 269 -0.05 -3.82 15.31
N ILE A 270 1.15 -3.79 15.87
CA ILE A 270 2.00 -4.97 16.08
C ILE A 270 2.01 -5.32 17.56
N VAL A 271 1.86 -6.61 17.86
CA VAL A 271 1.88 -7.13 19.23
C VAL A 271 3.30 -7.12 19.78
N THR A 272 3.44 -6.56 20.98
CA THR A 272 4.64 -6.61 21.82
C THR A 272 4.30 -7.28 23.16
N SER A 273 5.27 -7.43 24.04
CA SER A 273 5.04 -7.96 25.40
C SER A 273 4.19 -7.03 26.26
N GLN A 274 4.24 -5.73 25.97
CA GLN A 274 3.56 -4.68 26.74
C GLN A 274 2.13 -4.44 26.26
N GLY A 275 1.85 -4.69 24.98
CA GLY A 275 0.55 -4.40 24.38
C GLY A 275 0.58 -4.37 22.86
N ILE A 276 -0.17 -3.45 22.27
CA ILE A 276 -0.18 -3.24 20.81
C ILE A 276 0.45 -1.90 20.49
N LEU A 277 1.60 -1.94 19.81
CA LEU A 277 2.25 -0.78 19.24
C LEU A 277 1.56 -0.36 17.94
N HIS A 278 1.16 0.90 17.83
CA HIS A 278 0.56 1.44 16.62
C HIS A 278 0.71 2.96 16.52
N ALA A 279 0.51 3.49 15.31
CA ALA A 279 0.32 4.92 15.09
C ALA A 279 -1.18 5.24 15.24
N GLU A 280 -1.59 5.82 16.37
CA GLU A 280 -2.97 6.21 16.67
C GLU A 280 -3.32 7.53 15.96
N GLY A 281 -4.42 7.60 15.21
CA GLY A 281 -4.76 8.77 14.39
C GLY A 281 -6.06 9.50 14.75
N LEU A 282 -6.87 9.00 15.70
CA LEU A 282 -8.17 9.56 16.07
C LEU A 282 -8.06 10.54 17.23
N ASN A 283 -7.37 10.15 18.30
CA ASN A 283 -7.37 10.84 19.58
C ASN A 283 -6.03 11.53 19.84
N GLN A 284 -4.98 10.75 20.06
CA GLN A 284 -3.66 11.25 20.46
C GLN A 284 -2.83 11.67 19.26
N LYS A 285 -3.07 11.08 18.07
CA LYS A 285 -2.32 11.40 16.84
C LYS A 285 -0.81 11.19 16.98
N ILE A 286 -0.41 10.10 17.64
CA ILE A 286 0.99 9.72 17.86
C ILE A 286 1.18 8.20 17.74
N VAL A 287 2.44 7.77 17.67
CA VAL A 287 2.83 6.38 17.90
C VAL A 287 2.86 6.10 19.40
N LEU A 288 2.14 5.06 19.81
CA LEU A 288 2.02 4.66 21.21
C LEU A 288 1.82 3.14 21.33
N ILE A 289 1.90 2.65 22.57
CA ILE A 289 1.49 1.29 22.93
C ILE A 289 0.19 1.41 23.73
N ASP A 290 -0.88 0.80 23.22
CA ASP A 290 -2.05 0.51 24.04
C ASP A 290 -1.73 -0.75 24.85
N SER A 291 -1.58 -0.62 26.18
CA SER A 291 -1.16 -1.73 27.03
C SER A 291 -2.24 -2.82 27.11
N PHE A 292 -1.86 -4.07 27.35
CA PHE A 292 -2.84 -5.14 27.52
C PHE A 292 -3.77 -4.93 28.72
N GLU A 293 -3.30 -4.23 29.75
CA GLU A 293 -4.10 -3.86 30.91
C GLU A 293 -5.16 -2.81 30.53
N ASP A 294 -4.77 -1.75 29.83
CA ASP A 294 -5.69 -0.71 29.36
C ASP A 294 -6.72 -1.28 28.39
N ILE A 295 -6.31 -2.17 27.48
CA ILE A 295 -7.22 -2.82 26.55
C ILE A 295 -8.22 -3.73 27.27
N ALA A 296 -7.80 -4.39 28.35
CA ALA A 296 -8.65 -5.30 29.12
C ALA A 296 -9.58 -4.57 30.10
N ASN A 297 -9.36 -3.29 30.36
CA ASN A 297 -10.11 -2.52 31.34
C ASN A 297 -11.60 -2.39 30.94
N PRO A 298 -12.56 -2.89 31.75
CA PRO A 298 -13.98 -2.81 31.45
C PRO A 298 -14.60 -1.42 31.70
N ALA A 299 -13.88 -0.51 32.36
CA ALA A 299 -14.36 0.84 32.63
C ALA A 299 -14.21 1.74 31.38
N LYS A 300 -15.37 2.12 30.82
CA LYS A 300 -15.61 2.88 29.57
C LYS A 300 -15.56 2.01 28.31
N PHE A 301 -16.66 2.04 27.56
CA PHE A 301 -16.86 1.52 26.18
C PHE A 301 -15.69 0.70 25.65
N ALA A 302 -15.83 -0.64 25.62
CA ALA A 302 -14.81 -1.60 25.22
C ALA A 302 -13.77 -1.01 24.25
N HIS A 303 -12.49 -1.12 24.64
CA HIS A 303 -11.35 -0.53 23.93
C HIS A 303 -11.43 -0.84 22.43
N GLN A 304 -10.97 0.07 21.56
CA GLN A 304 -11.14 -0.09 20.10
C GLN A 304 -10.58 -1.43 19.57
N TRP A 305 -9.50 -1.93 20.18
CA TRP A 305 -8.92 -3.24 19.88
C TRP A 305 -9.88 -4.41 20.15
N GLN A 306 -10.75 -4.29 21.15
CA GLN A 306 -11.79 -5.27 21.45
C GLN A 306 -13.04 -5.05 20.59
N ARG A 307 -13.59 -3.83 20.60
CA ARG A 307 -14.86 -3.50 19.96
C ARG A 307 -14.84 -3.69 18.45
N ASP A 308 -13.75 -3.23 17.81
CA ASP A 308 -13.62 -3.21 16.35
C ASP A 308 -12.72 -4.36 15.85
N PHE A 309 -12.49 -5.39 16.68
CA PHE A 309 -11.58 -6.49 16.39
C PHE A 309 -11.84 -7.10 15.00
N GLY A 310 -10.78 -7.23 14.22
CA GLY A 310 -10.85 -7.69 12.84
C GLY A 310 -10.14 -9.02 12.63
N LYS A 311 -8.85 -8.95 12.29
CA LYS A 311 -8.06 -10.11 11.88
C LYS A 311 -6.65 -10.00 12.44
N VAL A 312 -6.06 -11.14 12.74
CA VAL A 312 -4.65 -11.26 13.10
C VAL A 312 -3.88 -11.96 11.99
N VAL A 313 -2.73 -11.40 11.66
CA VAL A 313 -1.80 -11.91 10.65
C VAL A 313 -0.45 -12.14 11.29
N ARG A 314 0.08 -13.34 11.11
CA ARG A 314 1.38 -13.75 11.62
C ARG A 314 2.41 -13.72 10.50
N PHE A 315 3.37 -12.79 10.63
CA PHE A 315 4.54 -12.71 9.75
C PHE A 315 5.72 -13.51 10.26
N PHE A 316 5.78 -13.81 11.55
CA PHE A 316 6.94 -14.46 12.17
C PHE A 316 6.64 -15.90 12.57
N ARG A 317 7.62 -16.78 12.38
CA ARG A 317 7.69 -18.11 13.00
C ARG A 317 9.01 -18.23 13.74
N PHE A 318 9.03 -19.00 14.82
CA PHE A 318 10.23 -19.21 15.61
C PHE A 318 10.89 -20.53 15.23
N GLN A 319 12.21 -20.66 15.41
CA GLN A 319 12.92 -21.88 15.00
C GLN A 319 12.44 -23.14 15.74
N ASN A 320 11.87 -22.95 16.94
CA ASN A 320 11.37 -24.00 17.80
C ASN A 320 9.83 -24.16 17.78
N ASP A 321 9.13 -23.51 16.82
CA ASP A 321 7.65 -23.53 16.68
C ASP A 321 7.10 -24.74 15.91
#